data_AF-A0A839GW58-F1
#
_entry.id   AF-A0A839GW58-F1
#
_cell.length_a   1.000
_cell.length_b   1.000
_cell.length_c   1.000
_cell.angle_alpha   90.00
_cell.angle_beta   90.00
_cell.angle_gamma   90.00
#
_symmetry.space_group_name_H-M   'P 1'
#
loop_
_entity.id
_entity.type
_entity.pdbx_description
1 polymer ?
#
loop_
_entity_poly.entity_id
_entity_poly.type
_entity_poly.pdbx_seq_one_letter_code
_entity_poly.pdbx_strand_id
1 'polypeptide(L)'
;MFIPIFIWNIALAHKFPKAFQPEIFWNKIPAFLTYGENISRVIIVTIALGMPLKVVTSLQKKGLFLYATGALLYFASWLLLIYVPDSQWSNTVWGFMAPAYTPLLWLLGMGMIGDAFYFKLPFKRWYFILAAIIFLGFHNLHTYLIFSRTH
;
A
#
# COMPACT_ATOMS: atom_id res chain seq x y z
N MET A 1 11.89 -0.40 -4.73
CA MET A 1 11.32 0.61 -3.80
C MET A 1 10.38 0.02 -2.73
N PHE A 2 9.89 -1.22 -2.83
CA PHE A 2 9.04 -1.82 -1.78
C PHE A 2 9.77 -2.20 -0.49
N ILE A 3 11.11 -2.33 -0.54
CA ILE A 3 11.93 -2.84 0.57
C ILE A 3 11.67 -2.12 1.90
N PRO A 4 11.67 -0.78 2.00
CA PRO A 4 11.42 -0.10 3.28
C PRO A 4 10.04 -0.40 3.85
N ILE A 5 9.03 -0.51 2.98
CA ILE A 5 7.65 -0.83 3.38
C ILE A 5 7.56 -2.26 3.91
N PHE A 6 8.23 -3.22 3.27
CA PHE A 6 8.25 -4.60 3.75
C PHE A 6 9.02 -4.75 5.06
N ILE A 7 10.18 -4.11 5.20
CA ILE A 7 10.95 -4.12 6.46
C ILE A 7 10.08 -3.58 7.59
N TRP A 8 9.43 -2.44 7.38
CA TRP A 8 8.52 -1.85 8.36
C TRP A 8 7.41 -2.82 8.79
N ASN A 9 6.72 -3.42 7.81
CA ASN A 9 5.60 -4.31 8.08
C ASN A 9 6.03 -5.60 8.78
N ILE A 10 7.17 -6.17 8.42
CA ILE A 10 7.70 -7.39 9.06
C ILE A 10 8.15 -7.08 10.49
N ALA A 11 8.89 -5.98 10.69
CA ALA A 11 9.41 -5.60 11.99
C ALA A 11 8.30 -5.31 13.02
N LEU A 12 7.17 -4.75 12.58
CA LEU A 12 6.05 -4.36 13.44
C LEU A 12 4.85 -5.31 13.39
N ALA A 13 4.91 -6.42 12.65
CA ALA A 13 3.78 -7.33 12.45
C ALA A 13 3.11 -7.77 13.77
N HIS A 14 3.92 -8.10 14.78
CA HIS A 14 3.45 -8.54 16.10
C HIS A 14 2.84 -7.41 16.95
N LYS A 15 3.04 -6.15 16.57
CA LYS A 15 2.51 -4.96 17.28
C LYS A 15 1.24 -4.41 16.65
N PHE A 16 0.87 -4.87 15.46
CA PHE A 16 -0.33 -4.39 14.79
C PHE A 16 -1.59 -4.72 15.58
N PRO A 17 -2.64 -3.86 15.50
CA PRO A 17 -3.90 -4.12 16.17
C PRO A 17 -4.46 -5.49 15.80
N LYS A 18 -5.23 -6.11 16.71
CA LYS A 18 -5.81 -7.45 16.51
C LYS A 18 -6.57 -7.57 15.18
N ALA A 19 -7.27 -6.51 14.77
CA ALA A 19 -8.01 -6.47 13.50
C ALA A 19 -7.13 -6.70 12.24
N PHE A 20 -5.83 -6.42 12.32
CA PHE A 20 -4.86 -6.63 11.24
C PHE A 20 -4.06 -7.93 11.39
N GLN A 21 -4.32 -8.72 12.44
CA GLN A 21 -3.73 -10.05 12.59
C GLN A 21 -4.42 -11.05 11.63
N PRO A 22 -3.70 -12.02 11.05
CA PRO A 22 -4.24 -12.89 10.00
C PRO A 22 -5.55 -13.58 10.34
N GLU A 23 -5.74 -13.95 11.61
CA GLU A 23 -6.91 -14.65 12.13
C GLU A 23 -8.20 -13.83 12.04
N ILE A 24 -8.09 -12.50 12.09
CA ILE A 24 -9.22 -11.57 12.00
C ILE A 24 -9.25 -10.94 10.61
N PHE A 25 -8.10 -10.50 10.11
CA PHE A 25 -8.00 -9.79 8.84
C PHE A 25 -8.50 -10.61 7.66
N TRP A 26 -8.27 -11.93 7.63
CA TRP A 26 -8.78 -12.77 6.53
C TRP A 26 -10.11 -13.47 6.83
N ASN A 27 -10.70 -13.20 8.00
CA ASN A 27 -11.89 -13.93 8.45
C ASN A 27 -13.16 -13.47 7.71
N LYS A 28 -13.89 -14.43 7.13
CA LYS A 28 -15.17 -14.20 6.43
C LYS A 28 -15.08 -13.13 5.33
N ILE A 29 -13.93 -13.00 4.68
CA ILE A 29 -13.76 -12.09 3.55
C ILE A 29 -14.22 -12.78 2.27
N PRO A 30 -15.05 -12.13 1.43
CA PRO A 30 -15.49 -12.74 0.19
C PRO A 30 -14.31 -13.13 -0.71
N ALA A 31 -14.38 -14.31 -1.30
CA ALA A 31 -13.30 -14.85 -2.13
C ALA A 31 -12.84 -13.89 -3.24
N PHE A 32 -13.78 -13.19 -3.88
CA PHE A 32 -13.47 -12.17 -4.89
C PHE A 32 -12.54 -11.09 -4.37
N LEU A 33 -12.73 -10.62 -3.13
CA LEU A 33 -11.92 -9.59 -2.51
C LEU A 33 -10.55 -10.12 -2.10
N THR A 34 -10.51 -11.32 -1.52
CA THR A 34 -9.26 -12.01 -1.15
C THR A 34 -8.36 -12.25 -2.35
N TYR A 35 -8.91 -12.86 -3.42
CA TYR A 35 -8.14 -13.14 -4.61
C TYR A 35 -7.82 -11.86 -5.38
N GLY A 36 -8.77 -10.94 -5.51
CA GLY A 36 -8.56 -9.65 -6.18
C GLY A 36 -7.41 -8.86 -5.56
N GLU A 37 -7.38 -8.74 -4.24
CA GLU A 37 -6.30 -8.04 -3.53
C GLU A 37 -4.96 -8.74 -3.70
N ASN A 38 -4.89 -10.06 -3.49
CA ASN A 38 -3.61 -10.77 -3.52
C ASN A 38 -3.04 -10.87 -4.94
N ILE A 39 -3.87 -11.12 -5.96
CA ILE A 39 -3.44 -11.16 -7.36
C ILE A 39 -2.94 -9.77 -7.78
N SER A 40 -3.70 -8.71 -7.50
CA SER A 40 -3.27 -7.35 -7.84
C SER A 40 -2.01 -6.93 -7.07
N ARG A 41 -1.86 -7.33 -5.81
CA ARG A 41 -0.63 -7.14 -5.01
C ARG A 41 0.58 -7.80 -5.67
N VAL A 42 0.45 -9.05 -6.12
CA VAL A 42 1.53 -9.75 -6.84
C VAL A 42 1.87 -9.00 -8.12
N ILE A 43 0.87 -8.61 -8.92
CA ILE A 43 1.07 -7.88 -10.17
C ILE A 43 1.82 -6.55 -9.94
N ILE A 44 1.41 -5.72 -8.97
CA ILE A 44 2.10 -4.43 -8.73
C ILE A 44 3.55 -4.63 -8.30
N VAL A 45 3.83 -5.64 -7.47
CA VAL A 45 5.18 -5.94 -7.00
C VAL A 45 6.03 -6.43 -8.16
N THR A 46 5.50 -7.34 -9.00
CA THR A 46 6.19 -7.84 -10.19
C THR A 46 6.53 -6.72 -11.18
N ILE A 47 5.57 -5.83 -11.48
CA ILE A 47 5.83 -4.68 -12.36
C ILE A 47 6.93 -3.80 -11.76
N ALA A 48 6.87 -3.49 -10.45
CA ALA A 48 7.87 -2.66 -9.79
C ALA A 48 9.26 -3.28 -9.72
N LEU A 49 9.38 -4.60 -9.59
CA LEU A 49 10.67 -5.29 -9.67
C LEU A 49 11.26 -5.21 -11.09
N GLY A 50 10.41 -5.17 -12.11
CA GLY A 50 10.81 -4.98 -13.50
C GLY A 50 11.22 -3.54 -13.84
N MET A 51 10.89 -2.55 -13.01
CA MET A 51 11.19 -1.13 -13.27
C MET A 51 12.57 -0.74 -12.71
N PRO A 52 13.47 -0.16 -13.52
CA PRO A 52 14.74 0.35 -13.03
C PRO A 52 14.52 1.60 -12.17
N LEU A 53 15.24 1.66 -11.05
CA LEU A 53 15.27 2.87 -10.21
C LEU A 53 16.21 3.90 -10.84
N LYS A 54 15.66 4.79 -11.66
CA LYS A 54 16.39 5.92 -12.26
C LYS A 54 15.71 7.23 -11.87
N VAL A 55 16.51 8.19 -11.38
CA VAL A 55 16.02 9.51 -10.97
C VAL A 55 16.82 10.58 -11.70
N VAL A 56 16.46 10.79 -12.97
CA VAL A 56 17.17 11.73 -13.85
C VAL A 56 16.28 12.94 -14.15
N THR A 57 15.02 12.69 -14.50
CA THR A 57 14.07 13.72 -14.93
C THR A 57 13.40 14.43 -13.76
N SER A 58 12.91 15.66 -13.99
CA SER A 58 12.14 16.41 -12.98
C SER A 58 10.89 15.66 -12.50
N LEU A 59 10.25 14.85 -13.35
CA LEU A 59 9.12 14.04 -12.96
C LEU A 59 9.53 12.92 -11.99
N GLN A 60 10.65 12.25 -12.23
CA GLN A 60 11.16 11.21 -11.34
C GLN A 60 11.56 11.78 -9.98
N LYS A 61 12.13 12.99 -9.95
CA LYS A 61 12.43 13.70 -8.68
C LYS A 61 11.15 14.00 -7.88
N LYS A 62 10.10 14.50 -8.54
CA LYS A 62 8.78 14.68 -7.92
C LYS A 62 8.20 13.35 -7.44
N GLY A 63 8.35 12.28 -8.23
CA GLY A 63 7.93 10.92 -7.85
C GLY A 63 8.65 10.40 -6.62
N LEU A 64 9.96 10.66 -6.49
CA LEU A 64 10.73 10.29 -5.31
C LEU A 64 10.29 11.06 -4.07
N PHE A 65 10.04 12.36 -4.20
CA PHE A 65 9.48 13.16 -3.11
C PHE A 65 8.11 12.64 -2.67
N LEU A 66 7.21 12.38 -3.62
CA LEU A 66 5.89 11.83 -3.34
C LEU A 66 5.97 10.44 -2.69
N TYR A 67 6.90 9.59 -3.15
CA TYR A 67 7.19 8.30 -2.55
C TYR A 67 7.64 8.44 -1.08
N ALA A 68 8.62 9.29 -0.81
CA ALA A 68 9.16 9.49 0.54
C ALA A 68 8.09 10.02 1.49
N THR A 69 7.36 11.06 1.09
CA THR A 69 6.27 11.63 1.90
C THR A 69 5.16 10.63 2.12
N GLY A 70 4.76 9.88 1.08
CA GLY A 70 3.75 8.83 1.20
C GLY A 70 4.17 7.70 2.14
N ALA A 71 5.44 7.28 2.10
CA ALA A 71 5.97 6.25 2.99
C ALA A 71 6.00 6.72 4.45
N LEU A 72 6.39 7.98 4.70
CA LEU A 72 6.36 8.55 6.05
C LEU A 72 4.93 8.64 6.61
N LEU A 73 3.95 9.06 5.79
CA LEU A 73 2.54 9.08 6.19
C LEU A 73 2.01 7.67 6.47
N TYR A 74 2.39 6.70 5.65
CA TYR A 74 2.07 5.28 5.88
C TYR A 74 2.64 4.79 7.22
N PHE A 75 3.91 5.07 7.50
CA PHE A 75 4.53 4.69 8.78
C PHE A 75 3.84 5.38 9.97
N ALA A 76 3.60 6.69 9.88
CA ALA A 76 2.90 7.45 10.90
C ALA A 76 1.49 6.87 11.18
N SER A 77 0.76 6.48 10.12
CA SER A 77 -0.56 5.87 10.27
C SER A 77 -0.54 4.58 11.09
N TRP A 78 0.47 3.73 10.89
CA TRP A 78 0.67 2.54 11.72
C TRP A 78 1.01 2.89 13.16
N LEU A 79 1.90 3.86 13.38
CA LEU A 79 2.31 4.25 14.73
C LEU A 79 1.12 4.76 15.56
N LEU A 80 0.20 5.52 14.96
CA LEU A 80 -1.02 5.97 15.63
C LEU A 80 -1.90 4.80 16.06
N LEU A 81 -2.08 3.80 15.20
CA LEU A 81 -2.86 2.60 15.54
C LEU A 81 -2.19 1.70 16.58
N ILE A 82 -0.85 1.65 16.60
CA ILE A 82 -0.08 0.83 17.55
C ILE A 82 -0.03 1.48 18.94
N TYR A 83 0.32 2.77 19.00
CA TYR A 83 0.61 3.45 20.28
C TYR A 83 -0.58 4.20 20.86
N VAL A 84 -1.57 4.56 20.02
CA VAL A 84 -2.76 5.29 20.47
C VAL A 84 -4.05 4.64 19.92
N PRO A 85 -4.27 3.33 20.16
CA PRO A 85 -5.38 2.57 19.58
C PRO A 85 -6.76 3.10 20.03
N ASP A 86 -6.87 3.61 21.26
CA ASP A 86 -8.15 4.07 21.83
C ASP A 86 -8.45 5.56 21.52
N SER A 87 -7.65 6.20 20.67
CA SER A 87 -7.89 7.61 20.31
C SER A 87 -9.16 7.78 19.47
N GLN A 88 -9.72 9.01 19.50
CA GLN A 88 -10.81 9.39 18.59
C GLN A 88 -10.40 9.28 17.11
N TRP A 89 -9.11 9.40 16.80
CA TRP A 89 -8.60 9.19 15.45
C TRP A 89 -8.69 7.71 15.06
N SER A 90 -8.04 6.84 15.84
CA SER A 90 -7.92 5.40 15.54
C SER A 90 -9.27 4.68 15.48
N ASN A 91 -10.27 5.15 16.24
CA ASN A 91 -11.64 4.61 16.25
C ASN A 91 -12.56 5.17 15.14
N THR A 92 -12.04 5.97 14.21
CA THR A 92 -12.80 6.40 13.02
C THR A 92 -12.42 5.56 11.81
N VAL A 93 -13.33 5.48 10.83
CA VAL A 93 -13.07 4.88 9.51
C VAL A 93 -11.76 5.42 8.92
N TRP A 94 -11.54 6.74 9.01
CA TRP A 94 -10.38 7.40 8.43
C TRP A 94 -9.08 7.03 9.13
N GLY A 95 -9.06 7.03 10.46
CA GLY A 95 -7.85 6.65 11.20
C GLY A 95 -7.53 5.16 11.07
N PHE A 96 -8.52 4.30 11.20
CA PHE A 96 -8.35 2.85 11.04
C PHE A 96 -7.87 2.46 9.64
N MET A 97 -8.44 3.06 8.60
CA MET A 97 -8.08 2.77 7.21
C MET A 97 -6.83 3.52 6.72
N ALA A 98 -6.22 4.37 7.54
CA ALA A 98 -5.06 5.17 7.13
C ALA A 98 -3.91 4.34 6.53
N PRO A 99 -3.52 3.19 7.09
CA PRO A 99 -2.52 2.32 6.46
C PRO A 99 -2.97 1.73 5.11
N ALA A 100 -4.28 1.67 4.82
CA ALA A 100 -4.80 1.09 3.58
C ALA A 100 -4.88 2.11 2.42
N TYR A 101 -5.19 3.38 2.69
CA TYR A 101 -5.27 4.40 1.64
C TYR A 101 -3.97 5.20 1.45
N THR A 102 -3.15 5.39 2.49
CA THR A 102 -1.87 6.10 2.36
C THR A 102 -0.89 5.48 1.35
N PRO A 103 -0.93 4.16 1.05
CA PRO A 103 -0.20 3.58 -0.07
C PRO A 103 -0.43 4.22 -1.42
N LEU A 104 -1.57 4.89 -1.63
CA LEU A 104 -1.81 5.68 -2.83
C LEU A 104 -0.64 6.62 -3.14
N LEU A 105 -0.15 7.34 -2.13
CA LEU A 105 0.88 8.36 -2.34
C LEU A 105 2.19 7.71 -2.78
N TRP A 106 2.65 6.69 -2.06
CA TRP A 106 3.93 6.08 -2.38
C TRP A 106 3.89 5.20 -3.63
N LEU A 107 2.74 4.60 -3.98
CA LEU A 107 2.53 3.93 -5.26
C LEU A 107 2.51 4.92 -6.42
N LEU A 108 1.82 6.05 -6.31
CA LEU A 108 1.88 7.09 -7.34
C LEU A 108 3.31 7.59 -7.55
N GLY A 109 4.06 7.80 -6.47
CA GLY A 109 5.48 8.14 -6.53
C GLY A 109 6.31 7.10 -7.31
N MET A 110 6.10 5.81 -7.06
CA MET A 110 6.72 4.71 -7.83
C MET A 110 6.36 4.78 -9.32
N GLY A 111 5.09 4.99 -9.65
CA GLY A 111 4.62 5.04 -11.04
C GLY A 111 5.16 6.26 -11.82
N MET A 112 5.47 7.35 -11.12
CA MET A 112 6.14 8.53 -11.71
C MET A 112 7.63 8.28 -11.96
N ILE A 113 8.27 7.46 -11.11
CA ILE A 113 9.69 7.12 -11.24
C ILE A 113 9.93 6.17 -12.42
N GLY A 114 9.06 5.18 -12.60
CA GLY A 114 9.17 4.22 -13.70
C GLY A 114 9.14 4.88 -15.08
N ASP A 115 10.13 4.55 -15.90
CA ASP A 115 10.24 5.01 -17.30
C ASP A 115 10.56 3.90 -18.31
N ALA A 116 10.97 2.71 -17.84
CA ALA A 116 11.28 1.55 -18.66
C ALA A 116 11.10 0.24 -17.87
N PHE A 117 11.22 -0.90 -18.55
CA PHE A 117 11.51 -2.18 -17.91
C PHE A 117 13.00 -2.52 -18.06
N TYR A 118 13.55 -3.38 -17.20
CA TYR A 118 14.88 -3.97 -17.39
C TYR A 118 14.97 -4.82 -18.67
N PHE A 119 13.85 -5.38 -19.11
CA PHE A 119 13.74 -6.21 -20.32
C PHE A 119 13.26 -5.38 -21.51
N LYS A 120 13.49 -5.88 -22.73
CA LYS A 120 13.06 -5.24 -24.00
C LYS A 120 11.54 -5.33 -24.24
N LEU A 121 10.73 -4.90 -23.28
CA LEU A 121 9.28 -4.81 -23.39
C LEU A 121 8.83 -3.34 -23.46
N PRO A 122 7.77 -3.02 -24.22
CA PRO A 122 7.25 -1.65 -24.26
C PRO A 122 6.71 -1.26 -22.89
N PHE A 123 7.28 -0.21 -22.31
CA PHE A 123 6.84 0.32 -21.02
C PHE A 123 5.87 1.49 -21.20
N LYS A 124 4.77 1.44 -20.46
CA LYS A 124 3.89 2.60 -20.25
C LYS A 124 3.62 2.72 -18.76
N ARG A 125 3.80 3.91 -18.19
CA ARG A 125 3.53 4.20 -16.77
C ARG A 125 2.13 3.77 -16.33
N TRP A 126 1.16 3.89 -17.22
CA TRP A 126 -0.22 3.48 -16.98
C TRP A 126 -0.40 2.02 -16.59
N TYR A 127 0.49 1.10 -17.00
CA TYR A 127 0.41 -0.30 -16.55
C TYR A 127 0.56 -0.40 -15.04
N PHE A 128 1.53 0.31 -14.48
CA PHE A 128 1.75 0.34 -13.03
C PHE A 128 0.62 1.10 -12.31
N ILE A 129 0.22 2.26 -12.83
CA ILE A 129 -0.83 3.08 -12.22
C ILE A 129 -2.18 2.35 -12.18
N LEU A 130 -2.58 1.68 -13.27
CA LEU A 130 -3.82 0.91 -13.30
C LEU A 130 -3.79 -0.26 -12.32
N ALA A 131 -2.68 -1.00 -12.28
CA ALA A 131 -2.51 -2.09 -11.32
C ALA A 131 -2.56 -1.58 -9.86
N ALA A 132 -1.97 -0.42 -9.58
CA ALA A 132 -2.02 0.23 -8.27
C ALA A 132 -3.45 0.65 -7.90
N ILE A 133 -4.22 1.23 -8.83
CA ILE A 133 -5.63 1.60 -8.60
C ILE A 133 -6.47 0.37 -8.25
N ILE A 134 -6.33 -0.71 -9.03
CA ILE A 134 -7.05 -1.98 -8.78
C ILE A 134 -6.70 -2.53 -7.41
N PHE A 135 -5.40 -2.61 -7.09
CA PHE A 135 -4.93 -3.07 -5.79
C PHE A 135 -5.49 -2.23 -4.64
N LEU A 136 -5.41 -0.89 -4.75
CA LEU A 136 -5.92 0.01 -3.74
C LEU A 136 -7.44 -0.13 -3.56
N GLY A 137 -8.19 -0.31 -4.64
CA GLY A 137 -9.63 -0.54 -4.57
C GLY A 137 -9.97 -1.76 -3.72
N PHE A 138 -9.34 -2.90 -4.02
CA PHE A 138 -9.52 -4.12 -3.22
C PHE A 138 -9.02 -3.95 -1.78
N HIS A 139 -7.81 -3.43 -1.60
CA HIS A 139 -7.20 -3.31 -0.28
C HIS A 139 -7.97 -2.37 0.67
N ASN A 140 -8.49 -1.27 0.14
CA ASN A 140 -9.31 -0.33 0.92
C ASN A 140 -10.69 -0.91 1.22
N LEU A 141 -11.34 -1.56 0.24
CA LEU A 141 -12.63 -2.22 0.48
C LEU A 141 -12.50 -3.34 1.52
N HIS A 142 -11.41 -4.11 1.47
CA HIS A 142 -11.11 -5.14 2.45
C HIS A 142 -10.95 -4.55 3.86
N THR A 143 -10.10 -3.54 4.00
CA THR A 143 -9.89 -2.88 5.30
C THR A 143 -11.17 -2.24 5.84
N TYR A 144 -12.00 -1.67 4.96
CA TYR A 144 -13.32 -1.14 5.34
C TYR A 144 -14.24 -2.24 5.88
N LEU A 145 -14.31 -3.40 5.22
CA LEU A 145 -15.13 -4.52 5.70
C LEU A 145 -14.66 -5.04 7.06
N ILE A 146 -13.36 -5.01 7.34
CA ILE A 146 -12.84 -5.30 8.67
C ILE A 146 -13.31 -4.25 9.66
N PHE A 147 -13.15 -2.96 9.36
CA PHE A 147 -13.62 -1.87 10.22
C PHE A 147 -15.10 -2.04 10.60
N SER A 148 -15.99 -2.22 9.61
CA SER A 148 -17.44 -2.35 9.83
C SER A 148 -17.88 -3.57 10.64
N ARG A 149 -16.97 -4.53 10.89
CA ARG A 149 -17.27 -5.74 11.66
C ARG A 149 -16.63 -5.74 13.05
N THR A 150 -15.60 -4.93 13.26
CA THR A 150 -14.83 -4.90 14.51
C THR A 150 -14.99 -3.60 15.30
N HIS A 151 -15.63 -2.58 14.73
CA HIS A 151 -16.00 -1.31 15.37
C HIS A 151 -17.49 -1.05 15.17
#